data_AF-A0A356M4Y3-F1
#
_entry.id   AF-A0A356M4Y3-F1
#
_cell.length_a   1.000
_cell.length_b   1.000
_cell.length_c   1.000
_cell.angle_alpha   90.00
_cell.angle_beta   90.00
_cell.angle_gamma   90.00
#
_symmetry.space_group_name_H-M   'P 1'
#
loop_
_entity.id
_entity.type
_entity.pdbx_description
1 polymer ?
#
loop_
_entity_poly.entity_id
_entity_poly.type
_entity_poly.pdbx_seq_one_letter_code
_entity_poly.pdbx_strand_id
1 'polypeptide(L)'
;IQEAGVKIGRLQIFNNWSPYMVADPQHSVWLGLEYFCNEGDASWTQKDEDFIKMAIGELETIGLIQPGAVRDSCLIRMPKAYPAYFGTFSQIDRLTGWLDQLENLYCIGRNGQHRYNNMDHSMLTAMLAAQQILSGKSDKAALWQVNAEKEYHEEKGGK
;
A
#
# COMPACT_ATOMS: atom_id res chain seq x y z
N ILE A 1 10.05 1.25 -12.07
CA ILE A 1 11.35 1.82 -12.49
C ILE A 1 12.40 0.79 -12.07
N GLN A 2 13.33 0.43 -12.96
CA GLN A 2 14.38 -0.56 -12.67
C GLN A 2 15.77 -0.02 -13.01
N GLU A 3 15.90 1.31 -13.12
CA GLU A 3 17.16 1.96 -13.45
C GLU A 3 18.15 1.81 -12.29
N ALA A 4 19.39 1.43 -12.61
CA ALA A 4 20.44 1.40 -11.60
C ALA A 4 20.73 2.83 -11.13
N GLY A 5 20.84 3.03 -9.82
CA GLY A 5 21.21 4.33 -9.22
C GLY A 5 20.06 5.16 -8.65
N VAL A 6 18.82 4.68 -8.75
CA VAL A 6 17.66 5.31 -8.07
C VAL A 6 16.93 4.31 -7.18
N LYS A 7 16.21 4.83 -6.18
CA LYS A 7 15.44 4.07 -5.19
C LYS A 7 13.94 4.07 -5.45
N ILE A 8 13.45 4.91 -6.37
CA ILE A 8 12.01 4.95 -6.73
C ILE A 8 11.54 3.57 -7.18
N GLY A 9 10.55 3.02 -6.47
CA GLY A 9 9.89 1.76 -6.84
C GLY A 9 8.83 1.96 -7.92
N ARG A 10 7.93 2.93 -7.70
CA ARG A 10 6.82 3.25 -8.60
C ARG A 10 6.74 4.76 -8.86
N LEU A 11 6.43 5.11 -10.10
CA LEU A 11 6.18 6.48 -10.54
C LEU A 11 4.83 6.56 -11.24
N GLN A 12 4.10 7.63 -10.96
CA GLN A 12 2.76 7.90 -11.48
C GLN A 12 2.70 9.33 -12.01
N ILE A 13 1.96 9.54 -13.10
CA ILE A 13 1.68 10.88 -13.66
C ILE A 13 0.19 11.12 -13.49
N PHE A 14 -0.21 11.90 -12.48
CA PHE A 14 -1.63 12.03 -12.12
C PHE A 14 -2.45 12.77 -13.18
N ASN A 15 -1.82 13.61 -14.01
CA ASN A 15 -2.46 14.24 -15.15
C ASN A 15 -3.11 13.22 -16.10
N ASN A 16 -2.54 12.00 -16.20
CA ASN A 16 -3.06 10.94 -17.06
C ASN A 16 -4.28 10.23 -16.45
N TRP A 17 -4.59 10.47 -15.17
CA TRP A 17 -5.74 9.84 -14.51
C TRP A 17 -6.98 10.72 -14.62
N SER A 18 -6.82 12.03 -14.45
CA SER A 18 -7.89 13.01 -14.63
C SER A 18 -7.32 14.44 -14.62
N PRO A 19 -7.85 15.36 -15.46
CA PRO A 19 -7.43 16.76 -15.44
C PRO A 19 -7.79 17.48 -14.13
N TYR A 20 -8.72 16.95 -13.33
CA TYR A 20 -9.14 17.56 -12.05
C TYR A 20 -8.24 17.17 -10.87
N MET A 21 -7.26 16.29 -11.08
CA MET A 21 -6.29 15.91 -10.04
C MET A 21 -5.19 16.96 -9.83
N VAL A 22 -5.02 17.88 -10.78
CA VAL A 22 -3.99 18.92 -10.76
C VAL A 22 -4.66 20.27 -11.03
N ALA A 23 -4.33 21.30 -10.25
CA ALA A 23 -5.01 22.60 -10.33
C ALA A 23 -4.83 23.31 -11.68
N ASP A 24 -3.65 23.20 -12.30
CA ASP A 24 -3.35 23.77 -13.62
C ASP A 24 -2.72 22.71 -14.54
N PRO A 25 -3.51 21.77 -15.07
CA PRO A 25 -3.00 20.61 -15.80
C PRO A 25 -2.41 20.96 -17.17
N GLN A 26 -2.61 22.20 -17.65
CA GLN A 26 -2.04 22.69 -18.92
C GLN A 26 -0.59 23.15 -18.78
N HIS A 27 -0.20 23.63 -17.58
CA HIS A 27 1.14 24.17 -17.33
C HIS A 27 1.90 23.46 -16.22
N SER A 28 1.28 22.47 -15.55
CA SER A 28 1.91 21.72 -14.47
C SER A 28 1.60 20.23 -14.55
N VAL A 29 2.57 19.44 -14.08
CA VAL A 29 2.48 17.98 -13.97
C VAL A 29 2.71 17.60 -12.51
N TRP A 30 1.83 16.75 -11.96
CA TRP A 30 2.06 16.17 -10.62
C TRP A 30 2.52 14.73 -10.75
N LEU A 31 3.69 14.46 -10.18
CA LEU A 31 4.30 13.13 -10.16
C LEU A 31 4.09 12.48 -8.80
N GLY A 32 3.58 11.26 -8.79
CA GLY A 32 3.54 10.39 -7.62
C GLY A 32 4.78 9.51 -7.60
N LEU A 33 5.52 9.51 -6.49
CA LEU A 33 6.71 8.68 -6.30
C LEU A 33 6.49 7.79 -5.08
N GLU A 34 6.79 6.50 -5.22
CA GLU A 34 6.71 5.55 -4.11
C GLU A 34 8.05 4.92 -3.83
N TYR A 35 8.40 4.92 -2.54
CA TYR A 35 9.62 4.36 -1.99
C TYR A 35 9.25 3.36 -0.91
N PHE A 36 9.87 2.19 -0.97
CA PHE A 36 9.70 1.16 0.06
C PHE A 36 10.76 1.34 1.15
N CYS A 37 10.34 1.34 2.40
CA CYS A 37 11.22 1.36 3.57
C CYS A 37 10.52 0.74 4.77
N ASN A 38 11.30 0.32 5.77
CA ASN A 38 10.80 -0.12 7.06
C ASN A 38 10.86 1.01 8.08
N GLU A 39 10.01 0.93 9.10
CA GLU A 39 10.10 1.83 10.24
C GLU A 39 11.48 1.71 10.91
N GLY A 40 12.13 2.86 11.10
CA GLY A 40 13.48 2.93 11.65
C GLY A 40 14.61 2.92 10.62
N ASP A 41 14.35 2.60 9.36
CA ASP A 41 15.36 2.69 8.30
C ASP A 41 15.81 4.15 8.10
N ALA A 42 16.98 4.34 7.49
CA ALA A 42 17.51 5.67 7.17
C ALA A 42 16.51 6.51 6.36
N SER A 43 15.90 5.90 5.33
CA SER A 43 14.85 6.54 4.51
C SER A 43 13.61 6.94 5.30
N TRP A 44 13.25 6.18 6.34
CA TRP A 44 12.09 6.46 7.18
C TRP A 44 12.36 7.59 8.17
N THR A 45 13.55 7.60 8.76
CA THR A 45 13.96 8.55 9.81
C THR A 45 14.57 9.85 9.28
N GLN A 46 14.91 9.89 8.00
CA GLN A 46 15.41 11.09 7.33
C GLN A 46 14.39 12.23 7.37
N LYS A 47 14.86 13.48 7.47
CA LYS A 47 14.01 14.67 7.39
C LYS A 47 13.34 14.78 6.03
N ASP A 48 12.10 15.27 6.01
CA ASP A 48 11.28 15.37 4.80
C ASP A 48 11.96 16.15 3.69
N GLU A 49 12.57 17.30 4.03
CA GLU A 49 13.29 18.14 3.07
C GLU A 49 14.45 17.41 2.40
N ASP A 50 15.21 16.61 3.16
CA ASP A 50 16.36 15.87 2.63
C ASP A 50 15.90 14.70 1.76
N PHE A 51 14.79 14.05 2.13
CA PHE A 51 14.18 13.00 1.32
C PHE A 51 13.63 13.55 0.01
N ILE A 52 12.93 14.68 0.05
CA ILE A 52 12.40 15.37 -1.13
C ILE A 52 13.53 15.77 -2.06
N LYS A 53 14.62 16.37 -1.55
CA LYS A 53 15.80 16.72 -2.36
C LYS A 53 16.40 15.49 -3.04
N MET A 54 16.53 14.37 -2.33
CA MET A 54 17.00 13.10 -2.90
C MET A 54 16.07 12.63 -4.03
N ALA A 55 14.75 12.62 -3.79
CA ALA A 55 13.76 12.21 -4.77
C ALA A 55 13.78 13.05 -6.06
N ILE A 56 13.94 14.38 -5.93
CA ILE A 56 14.10 15.30 -7.06
C ILE A 56 15.36 14.96 -7.84
N GLY A 57 16.49 14.75 -7.15
CA GLY A 57 17.75 14.36 -7.78
C GLY A 57 17.68 13.03 -8.53
N GLU A 58 16.89 12.06 -8.03
CA GLU A 58 16.64 10.81 -8.74
C GLU A 58 15.85 11.03 -10.03
N LEU A 59 14.84 11.92 -10.03
CA LEU A 59 14.08 12.29 -11.24
C LEU A 59 14.96 13.01 -12.28
N GLU A 60 15.88 13.86 -11.84
CA GLU A 60 16.86 14.52 -12.70
C GLU A 60 17.85 13.51 -13.29
N THR A 61 18.31 12.56 -12.47
CA THR A 61 19.27 11.51 -12.86
C THR A 61 18.71 10.61 -13.97
N ILE A 62 17.43 10.24 -13.88
CA ILE A 62 16.75 9.46 -14.94
C ILE A 62 16.27 10.33 -16.11
N GLY A 63 16.55 11.64 -16.09
CA GLY A 63 16.20 12.56 -17.17
C GLY A 63 14.71 12.87 -17.31
N LEU A 64 13.91 12.63 -16.26
CA LEU A 64 12.46 12.88 -16.31
C LEU A 64 12.13 14.37 -16.15
N ILE A 65 12.96 15.10 -15.40
CA ILE A 65 12.81 16.53 -15.17
C ILE A 65 14.14 17.26 -15.35
N GLN A 66 14.06 18.56 -15.63
CA GLN A 66 15.22 19.44 -15.63
C GLN A 66 15.49 19.98 -14.22
N PRO A 67 16.74 20.33 -13.89
CA PRO A 67 17.07 21.00 -12.63
C PRO A 67 16.21 22.25 -12.42
N GLY A 68 15.62 22.36 -11.22
CA GLY A 68 14.77 23.50 -10.84
C GLY A 68 13.34 23.46 -11.41
N ALA A 69 12.90 22.36 -12.05
CA ALA A 69 11.55 22.24 -12.57
C ALA A 69 10.46 22.07 -11.49
N VAL A 70 10.85 21.66 -10.27
CA VAL A 70 9.91 21.37 -9.17
C VAL A 70 9.50 22.67 -8.47
N ARG A 71 8.19 22.90 -8.38
CA ARG A 71 7.60 24.09 -7.73
C ARG A 71 6.97 23.80 -6.37
N ASP A 72 6.49 22.58 -6.19
CA ASP A 72 5.82 22.13 -4.97
C ASP A 72 6.05 20.63 -4.78
N SER A 73 5.97 20.17 -3.52
CA SER A 73 6.17 18.78 -3.13
C SER A 73 5.52 18.50 -1.78
N CYS A 74 4.97 17.30 -1.62
CA CYS A 74 4.55 16.78 -0.33
C CYS A 74 5.09 15.37 -0.13
N LEU A 75 5.39 15.01 1.11
CA LEU A 75 5.83 13.68 1.48
C LEU A 75 4.88 13.11 2.55
N ILE A 76 4.45 11.87 2.36
CA ILE A 76 3.60 11.15 3.31
C ILE A 76 4.28 9.82 3.64
N ARG A 77 4.51 9.57 4.93
CA ARG A 77 4.96 8.26 5.43
C ARG A 77 3.74 7.46 5.88
N MET A 78 3.59 6.26 5.33
CA MET A 78 2.45 5.40 5.62
C MET A 78 2.90 4.17 6.42
N PRO A 79 2.71 4.14 7.75
CA PRO A 79 2.99 2.94 8.53
C PRO A 79 2.03 1.82 8.12
N LYS A 80 2.48 0.56 8.21
CA LYS A 80 1.68 -0.63 7.88
C LYS A 80 1.05 -0.59 6.47
N ALA A 81 1.78 -0.06 5.48
CA ALA A 81 1.29 0.02 4.10
C ALA A 81 1.19 -1.35 3.42
N TYR A 82 2.10 -2.27 3.74
CA TYR A 82 2.18 -3.60 3.12
C TYR A 82 2.16 -4.69 4.19
N PRO A 83 1.16 -5.60 4.18
CA PRO A 83 1.24 -6.86 4.90
C PRO A 83 2.44 -7.63 4.35
N ALA A 84 3.36 -7.99 5.25
CA ALA A 84 4.53 -8.74 4.87
C ALA A 84 4.42 -10.18 5.41
N TYR A 85 4.72 -11.13 4.53
CA TYR A 85 4.53 -12.57 4.77
C TYR A 85 5.85 -13.24 5.13
N PHE A 86 6.41 -12.84 6.26
CA PHE A 86 7.66 -13.39 6.78
C PHE A 86 7.59 -13.58 8.29
N GLY A 87 8.62 -14.23 8.86
CA GLY A 87 8.71 -14.47 10.30
C GLY A 87 7.62 -15.42 10.78
N THR A 88 6.76 -14.97 11.70
CA THR A 88 5.70 -15.79 12.30
C THR A 88 4.42 -15.86 11.46
N PHE A 89 4.42 -15.37 10.22
CA PHE A 89 3.24 -15.42 9.35
C PHE A 89 2.73 -16.85 9.11
N SER A 90 3.60 -17.86 9.13
CA SER A 90 3.20 -19.28 9.05
C SER A 90 2.27 -19.75 10.18
N GLN A 91 2.13 -18.95 11.25
CA GLN A 91 1.23 -19.22 12.38
C GLN A 91 -0.07 -18.39 12.30
N ILE A 92 -0.35 -17.72 11.18
CA ILE A 92 -1.51 -16.84 11.02
C ILE A 92 -2.84 -17.56 11.33
N ASP A 93 -2.99 -18.82 10.91
CA ASP A 93 -4.20 -19.61 11.16
C ASP A 93 -4.48 -19.83 12.65
N ARG A 94 -3.42 -19.91 13.47
CA ARG A 94 -3.57 -20.02 14.93
C ARG A 94 -4.10 -18.71 15.51
N LEU A 95 -3.61 -17.58 15.01
CA LEU A 95 -4.06 -16.26 15.44
C LEU A 95 -5.50 -16.00 15.00
N THR A 96 -5.82 -16.23 13.73
CA THR A 96 -7.18 -16.03 13.18
C THR A 96 -8.18 -16.96 13.85
N GLY A 97 -7.83 -18.23 14.05
CA GLY A 97 -8.65 -19.18 14.78
C GLY A 97 -8.94 -18.78 16.24
N TRP A 98 -8.00 -18.11 16.92
CA TRP A 98 -8.25 -17.52 18.24
C TRP A 98 -9.14 -16.28 18.17
N LEU A 99 -8.87 -15.36 17.23
CA LEU A 99 -9.66 -14.14 17.03
C LEU A 99 -11.12 -14.45 16.68
N ASP A 100 -11.38 -15.51 15.92
CA ASP A 100 -12.72 -15.89 15.50
C ASP A 100 -13.62 -16.31 16.67
N GLN A 101 -13.05 -16.77 17.78
CA GLN A 101 -13.78 -17.08 19.03
C GLN A 101 -14.42 -15.84 19.68
N LEU A 102 -13.96 -14.64 19.33
CA LEU A 102 -14.49 -13.38 19.87
C LEU A 102 -15.70 -12.93 19.06
N GLU A 103 -16.91 -13.25 19.50
CA GLU A 103 -18.16 -13.06 18.72
C GLU A 103 -18.37 -11.62 18.20
N ASN A 104 -17.91 -10.61 18.94
CA ASN A 104 -18.06 -9.20 18.61
C ASN A 104 -16.86 -8.56 17.89
N LEU A 105 -15.90 -9.37 17.41
CA LEU A 105 -14.72 -8.90 16.67
C LEU A 105 -14.75 -9.36 15.20
N TYR A 106 -14.62 -8.41 14.27
CA TYR A 106 -14.58 -8.65 12.83
C TYR A 106 -13.29 -8.07 12.23
N CYS A 107 -12.42 -8.95 11.75
CA CYS A 107 -11.18 -8.58 11.07
C CYS A 107 -11.45 -8.34 9.57
N ILE A 108 -11.32 -7.09 9.13
CA ILE A 108 -11.64 -6.67 7.76
C ILE A 108 -10.51 -5.84 7.13
N GLY A 109 -10.48 -5.80 5.80
CA GLY A 109 -9.53 -5.01 5.03
C GLY A 109 -8.09 -5.52 5.10
N ARG A 110 -7.20 -4.77 4.44
CA ARG A 110 -5.79 -5.14 4.22
C ARG A 110 -5.04 -5.51 5.50
N ASN A 111 -4.99 -4.63 6.49
CA ASN A 111 -4.26 -4.90 7.74
C ASN A 111 -5.08 -5.66 8.78
N GLY A 112 -6.41 -5.53 8.79
CA GLY A 112 -7.26 -6.27 9.73
C GLY A 112 -7.22 -7.77 9.46
N GLN A 113 -7.10 -8.16 8.20
CA GLN A 113 -6.91 -9.57 7.80
C GLN A 113 -5.44 -9.94 7.57
N HIS A 114 -4.51 -8.98 7.68
CA HIS A 114 -3.10 -9.11 7.28
C HIS A 114 -2.93 -9.75 5.90
N ARG A 115 -3.73 -9.29 4.92
CA ARG A 115 -3.74 -9.80 3.54
C ARG A 115 -3.48 -8.69 2.54
N TYR A 116 -2.70 -8.98 1.50
CA TYR A 116 -2.43 -8.08 0.38
C TYR A 116 -3.69 -7.82 -0.46
N ASN A 117 -4.56 -6.96 0.08
CA ASN A 117 -5.84 -6.61 -0.51
C ASN A 117 -5.74 -5.28 -1.27
N ASN A 118 -6.46 -5.22 -2.40
CA ASN A 118 -6.82 -3.99 -3.07
C ASN A 118 -8.06 -3.36 -2.39
N MET A 119 -8.46 -2.19 -2.88
CA MET A 119 -9.57 -1.41 -2.31
C MET A 119 -10.89 -2.15 -2.39
N ASP A 120 -11.20 -2.76 -3.54
CA ASP A 120 -12.41 -3.54 -3.79
C ASP A 120 -12.54 -4.73 -2.83
N HIS A 121 -11.47 -5.49 -2.63
CA HIS A 121 -11.43 -6.58 -1.65
C HIS A 121 -11.67 -6.05 -0.22
N SER A 122 -11.03 -4.93 0.13
CA SER A 122 -11.19 -4.34 1.46
C SER A 122 -12.63 -3.86 1.70
N MET A 123 -13.26 -3.23 0.70
CA MET A 123 -14.67 -2.83 0.77
C MET A 123 -15.60 -4.03 0.87
N LEU A 124 -15.35 -5.10 0.09
CA LEU A 124 -16.15 -6.32 0.15
C LEU A 124 -16.14 -6.95 1.55
N THR A 125 -14.97 -6.99 2.21
CA THR A 125 -14.88 -7.52 3.59
C THR A 125 -15.71 -6.69 4.57
N ALA A 126 -15.78 -5.37 4.41
CA ALA A 126 -16.62 -4.51 5.25
C ALA A 126 -18.11 -4.78 5.01
N MET A 127 -18.53 -4.95 3.75
CA MET A 127 -19.92 -5.27 3.40
C MET A 127 -20.37 -6.62 3.97
N LEU A 128 -19.52 -7.64 3.85
CA LEU A 128 -19.78 -8.96 4.42
C LEU A 128 -19.88 -8.91 5.95
N ALA A 129 -19.00 -8.15 6.61
CA ALA A 129 -19.04 -8.01 8.07
C ALA A 129 -20.34 -7.34 8.53
N ALA A 130 -20.75 -6.25 7.87
CA ALA A 130 -22.02 -5.59 8.14
C ALA A 130 -23.23 -6.53 7.92
N GLN A 131 -23.21 -7.32 6.86
CA GLN A 131 -24.26 -8.31 6.59
C GLN A 131 -24.33 -9.39 7.68
N GLN A 132 -23.20 -9.91 8.14
CA GLN A 132 -23.17 -10.91 9.21
C GLN A 132 -23.75 -10.35 10.50
N ILE A 133 -23.32 -9.15 10.90
CA ILE A 133 -23.81 -8.43 12.08
C ILE A 133 -25.33 -8.26 12.01
N LEU A 134 -25.86 -7.78 10.88
CA LEU A 134 -27.31 -7.59 10.70
C LEU A 134 -28.10 -8.90 10.72
N SER A 135 -27.49 -10.01 10.29
CA SER A 135 -28.14 -11.31 10.27
C SER A 135 -28.12 -12.05 11.61
N GLY A 136 -27.44 -11.51 12.63
CA GLY A 136 -27.25 -12.15 13.94
C GLY A 136 -26.41 -13.43 13.89
N LYS A 137 -25.69 -13.65 12.78
CA LYS A 137 -24.77 -14.78 12.61
C LYS A 137 -23.37 -14.37 13.05
N SER A 138 -22.68 -15.28 13.73
CA SER A 138 -21.28 -15.11 14.16
C SER A 138 -20.27 -15.80 13.25
N ASP A 139 -20.72 -16.45 12.17
CA ASP A 139 -19.84 -17.12 11.20
C ASP A 139 -19.09 -16.09 10.34
N LYS A 140 -17.76 -16.07 10.51
CA LYS A 140 -16.84 -15.14 9.84
C LYS A 140 -16.09 -15.79 8.68
N ALA A 141 -16.34 -17.06 8.36
CA ALA A 141 -15.58 -17.80 7.35
C ALA A 141 -15.55 -17.07 5.99
N ALA A 142 -16.68 -16.49 5.58
CA ALA A 142 -16.79 -15.73 4.33
C ALA A 142 -15.83 -14.53 4.26
N LEU A 143 -15.50 -13.89 5.39
CA LEU A 143 -14.55 -12.78 5.42
C LEU A 143 -13.15 -13.25 5.06
N TRP A 144 -12.73 -14.37 5.66
CA TRP A 144 -11.41 -14.96 5.46
C TRP A 144 -11.20 -15.53 4.06
N GLN A 145 -12.26 -15.75 3.28
CA GLN A 145 -12.16 -16.23 1.89
C GLN A 145 -11.99 -15.11 0.85
N VAL A 146 -12.17 -13.84 1.21
CA VAL A 146 -12.00 -12.74 0.25
C VAL A 146 -10.53 -12.64 -0.18
N ASN A 147 -10.26 -12.78 -1.48
CA ASN A 147 -8.90 -12.71 -2.07
C ASN A 147 -7.96 -13.87 -1.65
N ALA A 148 -8.47 -14.98 -1.12
CA ALA A 148 -7.63 -16.11 -0.69
C ALA A 148 -7.03 -16.93 -1.87
N GLU A 149 -7.70 -17.00 -3.02
CA GLU A 149 -7.27 -17.84 -4.15
C GLU A 149 -6.03 -17.31 -4.89
N LYS A 150 -5.76 -16.01 -4.83
CA LYS A 150 -4.61 -15.39 -5.53
C LYS A 150 -3.30 -15.54 -4.78
N GLU A 151 -3.36 -15.78 -3.46
CA GLU A 151 -2.18 -15.92 -2.59
C GLU A 151 -1.32 -17.14 -3.01
N TYR A 152 -1.95 -18.22 -3.48
CA TYR A 152 -1.26 -19.42 -3.99
C TYR A 152 -0.45 -19.18 -5.27
N HIS A 153 -0.76 -18.13 -6.04
CA HIS A 153 -0.04 -17.81 -7.28
C HIS A 153 1.19 -16.93 -7.08
N GLU A 154 1.33 -16.26 -5.93
CA GLU A 154 2.47 -15.39 -5.63
C GLU A 154 3.62 -16.14 -4.90
N GLU A 155 3.39 -17.33 -4.36
CA GLU A 155 4.41 -18.12 -3.63
C GLU A 155 5.45 -18.84 -4.52
N LYS A 156 5.26 -18.92 -5.85
CA LYS A 156 6.23 -19.57 -6.76
C LYS A 156 7.12 -18.58 -7.49
N GLY A 157 7.99 -17.93 -6.72
CA GLY A 157 9.01 -17.01 -7.23
C GLY A 157 10.27 -16.95 -6.38
N GLY A 158 10.67 -18.05 -5.75
CA GLY A 158 11.95 -18.17 -5.04
C GLY A 158 12.90 -19.11 -5.78
N LYS A 159 14.07 -18.59 -6.15
CA LYS A 159 15.21 -19.34 -6.73
C LYS A 159 15.67 -20.49 -5.86
#